data_AF-A0A0A1EQ94-F1
#
_entry.id   AF-A0A0A1EQ94-F1
#
_cell.length_a   1.000
_cell.length_b   1.000
_cell.length_c   1.000
_cell.angle_alpha   90.00
_cell.angle_beta   90.00
_cell.angle_gamma   90.00
#
_symmetry.space_group_name_H-M   'P 1'
#
loop_
_entity.id
_entity.type
_entity.pdbx_description
1 polymer ?
#
loop_
_entity_poly.entity_id
_entity_poly.type
_entity_poly.pdbx_seq_one_letter_code
_entity_poly.pdbx_strand_id
1 'polypeptide(L)' 'MFDLSWLLLRLAALFTLEGFIIDIEIFVFIIGFLFYHVHLGLKTIINDYIHIRKVKLALIILTRISTVELTRYALELLI' A
#
# COMPACT_ATOMS: atom_id res chain seq x y z
N MET A 1 13.13 -13.96 -40.94
CA MET A 1 13.32 -15.32 -40.39
C MET A 1 13.13 -15.25 -38.90
N PHE A 2 12.40 -16.19 -38.31
CA PHE A 2 12.35 -16.34 -36.86
C PHE A 2 13.64 -17.03 -36.44
N ASP A 3 14.55 -16.29 -35.82
CA ASP A 3 15.77 -16.83 -35.23
C ASP A 3 15.73 -16.70 -33.70
N LEU A 4 16.73 -17.30 -33.04
CA LEU A 4 16.82 -17.29 -31.58
C LEU A 4 16.88 -15.86 -31.02
N SER A 5 17.53 -14.92 -31.74
CA SER A 5 17.66 -13.54 -31.29
C SER A 5 16.31 -12.81 -31.28
N TRP A 6 15.49 -13.05 -32.30
CA TRP A 6 14.13 -12.52 -32.39
C TRP A 6 13.24 -13.06 -31.25
N LEU A 7 13.35 -14.34 -30.93
CA LEU A 7 12.60 -14.96 -29.82
C LEU A 7 13.03 -14.39 -28.47
N LEU A 8 14.35 -14.31 -28.23
CA LEU A 8 14.92 -13.77 -26.99
C LEU A 8 14.52 -12.31 -26.76
N LEU A 9 14.49 -11.48 -27.80
CA LEU A 9 14.03 -10.09 -27.68
C LEU A 9 12.57 -9.99 -27.22
N ARG A 10 11.69 -10.86 -27.76
CA ARG A 10 10.28 -10.89 -27.34
C ARG A 10 10.09 -11.40 -25.92
N LEU A 11 10.84 -12.43 -25.54
CA LEU A 11 10.82 -12.94 -24.16
C LEU A 11 11.34 -11.89 -23.17
N ALA A 12 12.40 -11.16 -23.52
CA ALA A 12 12.90 -10.07 -22.69
C ALA A 12 11.85 -8.98 -22.45
N ALA A 13 11.10 -8.59 -23.49
CA ALA A 13 10.00 -7.64 -23.34
C ALA A 13 8.88 -8.18 -22.44
N LEU A 14 8.51 -9.45 -22.60
CA LEU A 14 7.49 -10.10 -21.77
C LEU A 14 7.92 -10.17 -20.29
N PHE A 15 9.14 -10.61 -20.00
CA PHE A 15 9.66 -10.68 -18.64
C PHE A 15 9.85 -9.30 -18.01
N THR A 16 10.20 -8.29 -18.79
CA THR A 16 10.28 -6.91 -18.29
C THR A 16 8.91 -6.40 -17.85
N LEU A 17 7.87 -6.67 -18.64
CA LEU A 17 6.49 -6.30 -18.30
C LEU A 17 5.98 -7.08 -17.08
N GLU A 18 6.28 -8.37 -17.00
CA GLU A 18 5.94 -9.20 -15.84
C GLU A 18 6.63 -8.68 -14.56
N GLY A 19 7.94 -8.39 -14.64
CA GLY A 19 8.70 -7.83 -13.52
C GLY A 19 8.11 -6.51 -13.02
N PHE A 20 7.75 -5.61 -13.94
CA PHE A 20 7.11 -4.34 -13.60
C PHE A 20 5.77 -4.52 -12.87
N ILE A 21 4.96 -5.49 -13.27
CA ILE A 21 3.68 -5.79 -12.59
C ILE A 21 3.94 -6.34 -11.18
N ILE A 22 4.90 -7.25 -11.03
CA ILE A 22 5.29 -7.83 -9.73
C ILE A 22 5.80 -6.72 -8.79
N ASP A 23 6.61 -5.79 -9.30
CA ASP A 23 7.12 -4.66 -8.50
C ASP A 23 5.98 -3.79 -7.97
N ILE A 24 4.96 -3.50 -8.80
CA ILE A 24 3.76 -2.78 -8.38
C ILE A 24 2.99 -3.57 -7.31
N GLU A 25 2.80 -4.86 -7.49
CA GLU A 25 2.10 -5.71 -6.53
C GLU A 25 2.80 -5.72 -5.17
N ILE A 26 4.13 -5.89 -5.16
CA ILE A 26 4.95 -5.85 -3.95
C ILE A 26 4.84 -4.47 -3.28
N PHE A 27 4.89 -3.39 -4.06
CA PHE A 27 4.73 -2.03 -3.54
C PHE A 27 3.37 -1.84 -2.85
N VAL A 28 2.28 -2.21 -3.53
CA VAL A 28 0.91 -2.10 -2.98
C VAL A 28 0.77 -2.96 -1.73
N PHE A 29 1.33 -4.18 -1.73
CA PHE A 29 1.29 -5.07 -0.57
C PHE A 29 2.01 -4.47 0.64
N ILE A 30 3.25 -4.00 0.46
CA ILE A 30 4.05 -3.42 1.55
C ILE A 30 3.39 -2.17 2.12
N ILE A 31 2.93 -1.26 1.26
CA ILE A 31 2.28 -0.01 1.68
C ILE A 31 0.95 -0.29 2.38
N GLY A 32 0.13 -1.19 1.82
CA GLY A 32 -1.12 -1.62 2.45
C GLY A 32 -0.90 -2.22 3.83
N PHE A 33 0.10 -3.10 3.97
CA PHE A 33 0.49 -3.68 5.25
C PHE A 33 0.95 -2.60 6.25
N LEU A 34 1.78 -1.66 5.81
CA LEU A 34 2.26 -0.57 6.65
C LEU A 34 1.10 0.29 7.19
N PHE A 35 0.16 0.69 6.34
CA PHE A 35 -1.00 1.47 6.76
C PHE A 35 -1.91 0.70 7.72
N TYR A 36 -2.11 -0.59 7.46
CA TYR A 36 -2.85 -1.45 8.37
C TYR A 36 -2.16 -1.57 9.75
N HIS A 37 -0.83 -1.77 9.75
CA HIS A 37 -0.03 -1.83 10.96
C HIS A 37 -0.14 -0.54 11.79
N VAL A 38 0.01 0.62 11.15
CA VAL A 38 -0.13 1.93 11.80
C VAL A 38 -1.55 2.13 12.34
N HIS A 39 -2.58 1.76 11.59
CA HIS A 39 -3.98 1.86 12.03
C HIS A 39 -4.22 1.06 13.31
N LEU A 40 -3.76 -0.20 13.34
CA LEU A 40 -3.87 -1.05 14.53
C LEU A 40 -3.08 -0.48 15.71
N GLY A 41 -1.83 -0.04 15.48
CA GLY A 41 -0.98 0.54 16.52
C GLY A 41 -1.64 1.75 17.18
N LEU A 42 -2.16 2.69 16.37
CA LEU A 42 -2.88 3.86 16.88
C LEU A 42 -4.15 3.47 17.63
N LYS A 43 -4.90 2.48 17.15
CA LYS A 43 -6.10 1.98 17.84
C LYS A 43 -5.76 1.40 19.22
N THR A 44 -4.66 0.67 19.33
CA THR A 44 -4.17 0.14 20.62
C THR A 44 -3.78 1.28 21.56
N ILE A 45 -2.99 2.26 21.11
CA ILE A 45 -2.62 3.44 21.92
C ILE A 45 -3.86 4.19 22.41
N ILE A 46 -4.83 4.44 21.53
CA ILE A 46 -6.09 5.11 21.90
C ILE A 46 -6.86 4.28 22.94
N ASN A 47 -6.86 2.96 22.82
CA ASN A 47 -7.57 2.09 23.75
C ASN A 47 -6.92 2.07 25.13
N ASP A 48 -5.60 2.07 25.20
CA ASP A 48 -4.83 1.92 26.44
C ASP A 48 -4.76 3.23 27.22
N TYR A 49 -4.61 4.36 26.53
CA TYR A 49 -4.32 5.65 27.19
C TYR A 49 -5.50 6.64 27.24
N ILE A 50 -6.55 6.45 26.44
CA ILE A 50 -7.68 7.42 26.37
C ILE A 50 -8.93 6.84 27.02
N HIS A 51 -9.23 7.33 28.22
CA HIS A 51 -10.38 6.87 29.01
C HIS A 51 -11.64 7.73 28.85
N ILE A 52 -11.52 8.94 28.29
CA ILE A 52 -12.68 9.81 28.04
C ILE A 52 -13.36 9.37 26.73
N ARG A 53 -14.56 8.79 26.83
CA ARG A 53 -15.29 8.20 25.69
C ARG A 53 -15.45 9.15 24.50
N LYS A 54 -15.74 10.43 24.73
CA LYS A 54 -15.91 11.43 23.66
C LYS A 54 -14.60 11.67 22.88
N VAL A 55 -13.49 11.79 23.60
CA VAL A 55 -12.15 11.97 23.02
C VAL A 55 -11.74 10.71 22.25
N LYS A 56 -11.96 9.53 22.85
CA LYS A 56 -11.70 8.24 22.21
C LYS A 56 -12.43 8.09 20.87
N LEU A 57 -13.72 8.45 20.82
CA LEU A 57 -14.51 8.41 19.59
C LEU A 57 -13.96 9.37 18.53
N ALA A 58 -13.66 10.61 18.92
CA ALA A 58 -13.08 11.60 18.00
C ALA A 58 -11.75 11.11 17.41
N LEU A 59 -10.86 10.56 18.24
CA LEU A 59 -9.58 10.01 17.79
C LEU A 59 -9.75 8.81 16.85
N ILE A 60 -10.68 7.91 17.11
CA ILE A 60 -10.97 6.77 16.21
C ILE A 60 -11.49 7.24 14.85
N ILE A 61 -12.28 8.33 14.81
CA ILE A 61 -12.74 8.92 13.55
C ILE A 61 -11.55 9.53 12.79
N LEU A 62 -10.71 10.29 13.49
CA LEU A 62 -9.52 10.90 12.90
C LEU A 62 -8.52 9.86 12.38
N THR A 63 -8.31 8.74 13.08
CA THR A 63 -7.43 7.67 12.57
C THR A 63 -8.00 7.04 11.30
N ARG A 64 -9.32 6.87 11.18
CA ARG A 64 -9.95 6.39 9.93
C ARG A 64 -9.76 7.37 8.78
N ILE A 65 -10.01 8.66 9.01
CA ILE A 65 -9.81 9.71 8.00
C ILE A 65 -8.33 9.73 7.56
N SER A 66 -7.40 9.69 8.52
CA SER A 66 -5.97 9.64 8.25
C SER A 66 -5.57 8.43 7.41
N THR A 67 -6.09 7.23 7.70
CA THR A 67 -5.83 6.04 6.88
C THR A 67 -6.33 6.20 5.44
N VAL A 68 -7.48 6.84 5.24
CA VAL A 68 -8.01 7.14 3.88
C VAL A 68 -7.09 8.13 3.15
N GLU A 69 -6.68 9.22 3.81
CA GLU A 69 -5.77 10.21 3.22
C GLU A 69 -4.41 9.60 2.86
N LEU A 70 -3.82 8.80 3.75
CA LEU A 70 -2.56 8.10 3.48
C LEU A 70 -2.68 7.16 2.27
N THR A 71 -3.81 6.46 2.17
CA THR A 71 -4.10 5.59 1.02
C THR A 71 -4.21 6.40 -0.27
N ARG A 72 -4.90 7.54 -0.24
CA ARG A 72 -4.99 8.46 -1.39
C ARG A 72 -3.61 8.92 -1.84
N TYR A 73 -2.79 9.43 -0.92
CA TYR A 73 -1.43 9.90 -1.25
C TYR A 73 -0.53 8.77 -1.77
N ALA A 74 -0.67 7.54 -1.26
CA ALA A 74 0.07 6.39 -1.80
C ALA A 74 -0.35 6.04 -3.24
N LEU A 75 -1.64 6.14 -3.55
CA LEU A 75 -2.15 5.93 -4.91
C LEU A 75 -1.72 7.05 -5.86
N GLU A 76 -1.64 8.29 -5.38
CA GLU A 76 -1.10 9.43 -6.16
C GLU A 76 0.36 9.24 -6.56
N LEU A 77 1.15 8.44 -5.82
CA LEU A 77 2.52 8.10 -6.25
C LEU A 77 2.57 7.15 -7.46
N LEU A 78 1.45 6.49 -7.78
CA LEU A 78 1.34 5.55 -8.91
C LEU A 78 0.80 6.21 -10.19
N ILE A 79 0.34 7.46 -10.12
CA ILE A 79 -0.30 8.22 -11.22
C ILE A 79 0.59 9.39 -11.60
#